data_AF-O29834-F1
#
_entry.id   AF-O29834-F1
#
_cell.length_a   1.000
_cell.length_b   1.000
_cell.length_c   1.000
_cell.angle_alpha   90.00
_cell.angle_beta   90.00
_cell.angle_gamma   90.00
#
_symmetry.space_group_name_H-M   'P 1'
#
loop_
_entity.id
_entity.type
_entity.pdbx_description
1 polymer ?
#
loop_
_entity_poly.entity_id
_entity_poly.type
_entity_poly.pdbx_seq_one_letter_code
_entity_poly.pdbx_strand_id
1 'polypeptide(L)'
;MGGGAITFAVRRHLQRYRVYATERAALTFADNLERVREMGIIIGEPEGDAVELETKDVDMPFFSDFIEKMGYEMPRYYVVAVQDHGFSPQISNRVFRFRMFESLLRKNPGIEGFLFHHREIPPEFNRMRDAASSVLDYVRAEVYVVDTVFAAIAGCALQVKEFPALLVNFGNSHLTAAIVDEDYRIKALLEHHTPVLRRRGVDEIKSLLERFERGELSNEYVLSDEGHGCYYDEVVDVRERLCTGPNAHLSPFKEVGGDPMVVGNLGMMFLLRKKVT
;
A
#
# COMPACT_ATOMS: atom_id res chain seq x y z
N MET A 1 5.01 7.08 -9.09
CA MET A 1 3.69 6.97 -9.75
C MET A 1 2.57 7.18 -8.76
N GLY A 2 1.44 7.75 -9.20
CA GLY A 2 0.26 7.96 -8.37
C GLY A 2 0.35 9.13 -7.40
N GLY A 3 -0.81 9.59 -6.95
CA GLY A 3 -0.92 10.63 -5.92
C GLY A 3 -1.84 11.78 -6.32
N GLY A 4 -2.64 12.23 -5.35
CA GLY A 4 -3.54 13.36 -5.54
C GLY A 4 -2.78 14.64 -5.89
N ALA A 5 -1.72 14.96 -5.16
CA ALA A 5 -1.03 16.26 -5.26
C ALA A 5 -0.54 16.58 -6.68
N ILE A 6 0.20 15.65 -7.32
CA ILE A 6 0.68 15.84 -8.69
C ILE A 6 -0.48 15.93 -9.68
N THR A 7 -1.49 15.08 -9.54
CA THR A 7 -2.68 15.08 -10.41
C THR A 7 -3.44 16.41 -10.32
N PHE A 8 -3.63 16.95 -9.11
CA PHE A 8 -4.26 18.26 -8.90
C PHE A 8 -3.42 19.41 -9.47
N ALA A 9 -2.10 19.37 -9.27
CA ALA A 9 -1.19 20.38 -9.80
C ALA A 9 -1.21 20.41 -11.33
N VAL A 10 -1.18 19.25 -11.98
CA VAL A 10 -1.25 19.11 -13.44
C VAL A 10 -2.60 19.57 -13.98
N ARG A 11 -3.72 19.18 -13.36
CA ARG A 11 -5.05 19.69 -13.76
C ARG A 11 -5.15 21.21 -13.73
N ARG A 12 -4.55 21.86 -12.73
CA ARG A 12 -4.50 23.32 -12.65
C ARG A 12 -3.56 23.91 -13.71
N HIS A 13 -2.43 23.27 -13.98
CA HIS A 13 -1.47 23.71 -14.98
C HIS A 13 -2.04 23.66 -16.40
N LEU A 14 -2.81 22.62 -16.71
CA LEU A 14 -3.50 22.41 -17.99
C LEU A 14 -4.50 23.52 -18.35
N GLN A 15 -4.94 24.33 -17.38
CA GLN A 15 -5.79 25.49 -17.66
C GLN A 15 -5.05 26.62 -18.39
N ARG A 16 -3.72 26.60 -18.42
CA ARG A 16 -2.88 27.68 -18.98
C ARG A 16 -1.77 27.20 -19.90
N TYR A 17 -1.33 25.96 -19.75
CA TYR A 17 -0.16 25.43 -20.43
C TYR A 17 -0.41 24.01 -20.91
N ARG A 18 0.38 23.57 -21.89
CA ARG A 18 0.37 22.17 -22.35
C ARG A 18 1.18 21.30 -21.39
N VAL A 19 0.74 20.06 -21.19
CA VAL A 19 1.50 19.06 -20.45
C VAL A 19 1.74 17.88 -21.37
N TYR A 20 3.00 17.48 -21.44
CA TYR A 20 3.45 16.29 -22.16
C TYR A 20 3.88 15.23 -21.15
N ALA A 21 3.67 13.96 -21.48
CA ALA A 21 4.12 12.85 -20.66
C ALA A 21 4.55 11.68 -21.55
N THR A 22 5.65 11.01 -21.19
CA THR A 22 5.94 9.68 -21.74
C THR A 22 4.84 8.70 -21.33
N GLU A 23 4.67 7.59 -22.07
CA GLU A 23 3.66 6.58 -21.71
C GLU A 23 3.84 6.06 -20.28
N ARG A 24 5.09 5.86 -19.84
CA ARG A 24 5.39 5.45 -18.46
C ARG A 24 4.98 6.51 -17.44
N ALA A 25 5.30 7.79 -17.68
CA ALA A 25 4.93 8.87 -16.77
C ALA A 25 3.41 9.09 -16.71
N ALA A 26 2.71 8.90 -17.84
CA ALA A 26 1.25 9.03 -17.94
C ALA A 26 0.49 8.11 -16.97
N LEU A 27 1.03 6.92 -16.66
CA LEU A 27 0.46 5.98 -15.70
C LEU A 27 0.43 6.52 -14.26
N THR A 28 1.10 7.64 -13.97
CA THR A 28 0.94 8.36 -12.70
C THR A 28 -0.48 8.90 -12.53
N PHE A 29 -1.18 9.22 -13.63
CA PHE A 29 -2.50 9.85 -13.60
C PHE A 29 -3.66 8.85 -13.74
N ALA A 30 -3.51 7.85 -14.61
CA ALA A 30 -4.47 6.75 -14.77
C ALA A 30 -3.84 5.55 -15.48
N ASP A 31 -4.30 4.33 -15.14
CA ASP A 31 -3.87 3.10 -15.82
C ASP A 31 -4.32 3.04 -17.29
N ASN A 32 -5.40 3.75 -17.63
CA ASN A 32 -5.91 3.83 -18.98
C ASN A 32 -5.42 5.13 -19.64
N LEU A 33 -4.56 5.00 -20.65
CA LEU A 33 -3.97 6.13 -21.38
C LEU A 33 -5.01 7.02 -22.07
N GLU A 34 -6.18 6.49 -22.46
CA GLU A 34 -7.24 7.35 -23.00
C GLU A 34 -7.80 8.28 -21.94
N ARG A 35 -7.96 7.82 -20.70
CA ARG A 35 -8.37 8.70 -19.59
C ARG A 35 -7.32 9.78 -19.33
N VAL A 36 -6.04 9.48 -19.56
CA VAL A 36 -4.96 10.47 -19.47
C VAL A 36 -5.06 11.50 -20.60
N ARG A 37 -5.36 11.08 -21.83
CA ARG A 37 -5.62 12.00 -22.96
C ARG A 37 -6.85 12.87 -22.72
N GLU A 38 -7.94 12.30 -22.19
CA GLU A 38 -9.15 13.02 -21.81
C GLU A 38 -8.91 14.08 -20.73
N MET A 39 -7.90 13.90 -19.87
CA MET A 39 -7.47 14.94 -18.93
C MET A 39 -6.84 16.16 -19.62
N GLY A 40 -6.44 16.04 -20.89
CA GLY A 40 -5.74 17.08 -21.66
C GLY A 40 -4.21 16.90 -21.69
N ILE A 41 -3.69 15.78 -21.20
CA ILE A 41 -2.26 15.46 -21.25
C ILE A 41 -1.92 14.86 -22.61
N ILE A 42 -0.89 15.40 -23.26
CA ILE A 42 -0.40 14.91 -24.54
C ILE A 42 0.62 13.81 -24.26
N ILE A 43 0.36 12.59 -24.74
CA ILE A 43 1.28 11.47 -24.58
C ILE A 43 2.28 11.50 -25.73
N GLY A 44 3.56 11.66 -25.41
CA GLY A 44 4.66 11.78 -26.38
C GLY A 44 5.62 12.92 -26.05
N GLU A 45 6.46 13.25 -27.02
CA GLU A 45 7.46 14.31 -26.91
C GLU A 45 6.84 15.71 -27.09
N PRO A 46 7.40 16.74 -26.44
CA PRO A 46 6.94 18.11 -26.59
C PRO A 46 7.24 18.69 -27.97
N GLU A 47 6.28 19.43 -28.52
CA GLU A 47 6.49 20.25 -29.72
C GLU A 47 7.04 21.63 -29.31
N GLY A 48 8.33 21.69 -28.99
CA GLY A 48 9.04 22.92 -28.60
C GLY A 48 9.58 22.92 -27.17
N ASP A 49 9.88 24.11 -26.64
CA ASP A 49 10.48 24.26 -25.31
C ASP A 49 9.49 23.82 -24.23
N ALA A 50 9.90 22.84 -23.44
CA ALA A 50 9.17 22.34 -22.28
C ALA A 50 10.09 22.25 -21.06
N VAL A 51 9.52 22.44 -19.87
CA VAL A 51 10.22 22.15 -18.62
C VAL A 51 10.08 20.67 -18.34
N GLU A 52 11.20 19.95 -18.39
CA GLU A 52 11.25 18.53 -18.06
C GLU A 52 11.13 18.34 -16.54
N LEU A 53 10.28 17.40 -16.13
CA LEU A 53 10.08 17.02 -14.74
C LEU A 53 10.20 15.51 -14.62
N GLU A 54 11.16 15.06 -13.83
CA GLU A 54 11.30 13.65 -13.49
C GLU A 54 10.34 13.28 -12.36
N THR A 55 9.52 12.24 -12.57
CA THR A 55 8.69 11.64 -11.51
C THR A 55 9.31 10.33 -11.05
N LYS A 56 9.60 10.20 -9.76
CA LYS A 56 10.13 8.98 -9.14
C LYS A 56 9.36 8.61 -7.87
N ASP A 57 9.30 7.32 -7.55
CA ASP A 57 8.74 6.86 -6.26
C ASP A 57 9.79 6.87 -5.13
N VAL A 58 11.08 6.72 -5.48
CA VAL A 58 12.20 6.74 -4.53
C VAL A 58 13.29 7.68 -5.03
N ASP A 59 13.68 8.66 -4.20
CA ASP A 59 14.76 9.61 -4.51
C ASP A 59 16.10 9.12 -3.96
N MET A 60 16.71 8.16 -4.67
CA MET A 60 17.98 7.58 -4.25
C MET A 60 19.13 8.60 -4.15
N PRO A 61 19.28 9.60 -5.03
CA PRO A 61 20.25 10.67 -4.83
C PRO A 61 20.10 11.37 -3.48
N PHE A 62 18.87 11.72 -3.08
CA PHE A 62 18.61 12.32 -1.77
C PHE A 62 19.00 11.37 -0.62
N PHE A 63 18.58 10.10 -0.68
CA PHE A 63 18.87 9.14 0.38
C PHE A 63 20.36 8.76 0.45
N SER A 64 21.06 8.66 -0.68
CA SER A 64 22.51 8.39 -0.73
C SER A 64 23.28 9.51 -0.06
N ASP A 65 23.02 10.76 -0.45
CA ASP A 65 23.65 11.95 0.15
C ASP A 65 23.38 12.02 1.66
N PHE A 66 22.15 11.70 2.10
CA PHE A 66 21.81 11.67 3.51
C PHE A 66 22.57 10.58 4.29
N ILE A 67 22.61 9.35 3.77
CA ILE A 67 23.29 8.21 4.42
C ILE A 67 24.80 8.44 4.51
N GLU A 68 25.40 8.93 3.42
CA GLU A 68 26.83 9.25 3.35
C GLU A 68 27.21 10.36 4.33
N LYS A 69 26.39 11.42 4.45
CA LYS A 69 26.61 12.51 5.42
C LYS A 69 26.54 12.06 6.87
N MET A 70 25.81 10.98 7.16
CA MET A 70 25.81 10.35 8.48
C MET A 70 27.03 9.43 8.71
N GLY A 71 27.89 9.23 7.71
CA GLY A 71 29.08 8.40 7.78
C GLY A 71 28.82 6.90 7.64
N TYR A 72 27.67 6.50 7.09
CA TYR A 72 27.35 5.10 6.83
C TYR A 72 27.62 4.72 5.38
N GLU A 73 27.99 3.46 5.17
CA GLU A 73 28.03 2.86 3.84
C GLU A 73 26.61 2.59 3.33
N MET A 74 26.44 2.61 2.01
CA MET A 74 25.17 2.25 1.39
C MET A 74 24.83 0.78 1.67
N PRO A 75 23.60 0.47 2.10
CA PRO A 75 23.22 -0.89 2.47
C PRO A 75 23.14 -1.82 1.25
N ARG A 76 23.30 -3.12 1.48
CA ARG A 76 23.09 -4.17 0.47
C ARG A 76 21.61 -4.44 0.20
N TYR A 77 20.76 -4.25 1.21
CA TYR A 77 19.34 -4.57 1.17
C TYR A 77 18.51 -3.30 1.30
N TYR A 78 17.52 -3.15 0.42
CA TYR A 78 16.54 -2.06 0.48
C TYR A 78 15.16 -2.66 0.58
N VAL A 79 14.32 -2.09 1.45
CA VAL A 79 12.90 -2.45 1.54
C VAL A 79 12.08 -1.20 1.34
N VAL A 80 11.19 -1.21 0.34
CA VAL A 80 10.34 -0.08 0.01
C VAL A 80 8.89 -0.47 0.24
N ALA A 81 8.18 0.29 1.06
CA ALA A 81 6.73 0.17 1.19
C ALA A 81 6.04 1.16 0.25
N VAL A 82 5.18 0.65 -0.64
CA VAL A 82 4.41 1.49 -1.57
C VAL A 82 2.99 0.97 -1.70
N GLN A 83 2.01 1.86 -1.70
CA GLN A 83 0.62 1.46 -1.96
C GLN A 83 0.42 1.25 -3.46
N ASP A 84 0.10 0.02 -3.85
CA ASP A 84 -0.13 -0.35 -5.24
C ASP A 84 -1.53 -0.95 -5.43
N HIS A 85 -2.39 -0.30 -6.20
CA HIS A 85 -3.72 -0.82 -6.47
C HIS A 85 -3.73 -1.90 -7.56
N GLY A 86 -2.59 -2.13 -8.19
CA GLY A 86 -2.43 -2.94 -9.37
C GLY A 86 -2.89 -2.21 -10.64
N PHE A 87 -2.25 -2.55 -11.75
CA PHE A 87 -2.54 -2.02 -13.09
C PHE A 87 -3.85 -2.60 -13.60
N SER A 88 -4.91 -1.78 -13.61
CA SER A 88 -6.24 -2.22 -14.02
C SER A 88 -6.92 -1.22 -14.97
N PRO A 89 -6.55 -1.21 -16.27
CA PRO A 89 -7.09 -0.23 -17.22
C PRO A 89 -8.60 -0.36 -17.45
N GLN A 90 -9.19 -1.54 -17.20
CA GLN A 90 -10.59 -1.87 -17.54
C GLN A 90 -11.50 -2.21 -16.36
N ILE A 91 -10.95 -2.42 -15.17
CA ILE A 91 -11.71 -2.78 -13.97
C ILE A 91 -11.44 -1.72 -12.91
N SER A 92 -12.37 -1.51 -11.99
CA SER A 92 -12.14 -0.64 -10.85
C SER A 92 -10.91 -1.09 -10.07
N ASN A 93 -9.95 -0.17 -9.85
CA ASN A 93 -8.72 -0.43 -9.11
C ASN A 93 -8.99 -1.00 -7.70
N ARG A 94 -10.12 -0.63 -7.05
CA ARG A 94 -10.47 -1.19 -5.73
C ARG A 94 -10.77 -2.70 -5.79
N VAL A 95 -11.52 -3.11 -6.82
CA VAL A 95 -11.89 -4.51 -7.04
C VAL A 95 -10.65 -5.31 -7.46
N PHE A 96 -9.83 -4.74 -8.33
CA PHE A 96 -8.61 -5.40 -8.79
C PHE A 96 -7.59 -5.59 -7.66
N ARG A 97 -7.32 -4.54 -6.88
CA ARG A 97 -6.45 -4.58 -5.70
C ARG A 97 -6.84 -5.70 -4.74
N PHE A 98 -8.13 -5.76 -4.38
CA PHE A 98 -8.57 -6.76 -3.41
C PHE A 98 -8.53 -8.18 -3.98
N ARG A 99 -8.86 -8.38 -5.26
CA ARG A 99 -8.68 -9.68 -5.95
C ARG A 99 -7.23 -10.15 -5.96
N MET A 100 -6.28 -9.23 -6.12
CA MET A 100 -4.85 -9.56 -6.03
C MET A 100 -4.48 -10.02 -4.62
N PHE A 101 -4.96 -9.34 -3.58
CA PHE A 101 -4.75 -9.77 -2.19
C PHE A 101 -5.33 -11.15 -1.93
N GLU A 102 -6.57 -11.40 -2.33
CA GLU A 102 -7.19 -12.73 -2.21
C GLU A 102 -6.37 -13.81 -2.93
N SER A 103 -5.93 -13.54 -4.17
CA SER A 103 -5.11 -14.50 -4.93
C SER A 103 -3.79 -14.83 -4.24
N LEU A 104 -3.13 -13.82 -3.64
CA LEU A 104 -1.89 -14.00 -2.88
C LEU A 104 -2.15 -14.81 -1.60
N LEU A 105 -3.18 -14.48 -0.83
CA LEU A 105 -3.55 -15.20 0.40
C LEU A 105 -3.84 -16.67 0.13
N ARG A 106 -4.57 -16.98 -0.94
CA ARG A 106 -4.88 -18.38 -1.33
C ARG A 106 -3.64 -19.19 -1.69
N LYS A 107 -2.57 -18.54 -2.17
CA LYS A 107 -1.29 -19.20 -2.51
C LYS A 107 -0.36 -19.30 -1.31
N ASN A 108 -0.24 -18.22 -0.55
CA ASN A 108 0.56 -18.15 0.66
C ASN A 108 -0.08 -17.16 1.64
N PRO A 109 -0.75 -17.63 2.70
CA PRO A 109 -1.39 -16.76 3.67
C PRO A 109 -0.41 -16.17 4.70
N GLY A 110 0.86 -16.60 4.71
CA GLY A 110 1.90 -15.98 5.55
C GLY A 110 2.10 -14.53 5.17
N ILE A 111 2.19 -13.63 6.17
CA ILE A 111 2.34 -12.19 5.92
C ILE A 111 3.62 -11.86 5.11
N GLU A 112 4.68 -12.67 5.24
CA GLU A 112 5.90 -12.57 4.44
C GLU A 112 5.67 -12.87 2.95
N GLY A 113 4.56 -13.50 2.58
CA GLY A 113 4.13 -13.71 1.20
C GLY A 113 3.88 -12.40 0.44
N PHE A 114 3.67 -11.29 1.14
CA PHE A 114 3.45 -9.96 0.55
C PHE A 114 4.71 -9.13 0.35
N LEU A 115 5.85 -9.59 0.86
CA LEU A 115 7.14 -8.98 0.57
C LEU A 115 7.68 -9.61 -0.74
N PHE A 116 7.90 -8.82 -1.76
CA PHE A 116 8.38 -9.30 -3.05
C PHE A 116 9.84 -8.91 -3.24
N HIS A 117 10.68 -9.87 -3.61
CA HIS A 117 11.98 -9.54 -4.18
C HIS A 117 11.77 -8.87 -5.54
N HIS A 118 12.63 -7.92 -5.94
CA HIS A 118 12.43 -7.12 -7.16
C HIS A 118 12.28 -7.96 -8.45
N ARG A 119 12.81 -9.18 -8.45
CA ARG A 119 12.70 -10.14 -9.57
C ARG A 119 11.41 -10.95 -9.60
N GLU A 120 10.65 -10.90 -8.51
CA GLU A 120 9.47 -11.74 -8.26
C GLU A 120 8.20 -10.90 -8.06
N ILE A 121 8.28 -9.57 -8.25
CA ILE A 121 7.10 -8.69 -8.18
C ILE A 121 6.13 -9.08 -9.31
N PRO A 122 4.86 -9.43 -8.99
CA PRO A 122 3.84 -9.67 -10.00
C PRO A 122 3.75 -8.53 -11.03
N PRO A 123 3.60 -8.83 -12.33
CA PRO A 123 3.56 -7.81 -13.39
C PRO A 123 2.39 -6.82 -13.22
N GLU A 124 1.33 -7.24 -12.53
CA GLU A 124 0.18 -6.42 -12.18
C GLU A 124 0.53 -5.27 -11.22
N PHE A 125 1.57 -5.39 -10.40
CA PHE A 125 2.01 -4.33 -9.47
C PHE A 125 3.02 -3.39 -10.12
N ASN A 126 2.54 -2.59 -11.07
CA ASN A 126 3.37 -1.66 -11.84
C ASN A 126 4.11 -0.65 -10.94
N ARG A 127 3.47 -0.16 -9.86
CA ARG A 127 4.08 0.81 -8.94
C ARG A 127 5.12 0.17 -8.05
N MET A 128 4.91 -1.05 -7.60
CA MET A 128 5.97 -1.79 -6.89
C MET A 128 7.19 -2.00 -7.78
N ARG A 129 6.98 -2.33 -9.06
CA ARG A 129 8.07 -2.48 -10.03
C ARG A 129 8.81 -1.16 -10.27
N ASP A 130 8.09 -0.06 -10.45
CA ASP A 130 8.70 1.26 -10.64
C ASP A 130 9.44 1.76 -9.39
N ALA A 131 8.93 1.47 -8.19
CA ALA A 131 9.63 1.77 -6.94
C ALA A 131 10.94 0.97 -6.83
N ALA A 132 10.94 -0.31 -7.22
CA ALA A 132 12.16 -1.11 -7.26
C ALA A 132 13.16 -0.60 -8.30
N SER A 133 12.70 -0.27 -9.51
CA SER A 133 13.54 0.31 -10.56
C SER A 133 14.16 1.64 -10.12
N SER A 134 13.41 2.51 -9.44
CA SER A 134 13.92 3.79 -8.91
C SER A 134 15.13 3.60 -7.98
N VAL A 135 15.25 2.45 -7.31
CA VAL A 135 16.43 2.10 -6.51
C VAL A 135 17.54 1.51 -7.39
N LEU A 136 17.19 0.53 -8.23
CA LEU A 136 18.13 -0.25 -9.04
C LEU A 136 18.79 0.54 -10.18
N ASP A 137 18.13 1.60 -10.65
CA ASP A 137 18.67 2.52 -11.65
C ASP A 137 19.86 3.34 -11.07
N TYR A 138 19.99 3.38 -9.74
CA TYR A 138 21.03 4.13 -9.03
C TYR A 138 22.07 3.23 -8.35
N VAL A 139 21.65 2.15 -7.69
CA VAL A 139 22.53 1.24 -6.92
C VAL A 139 22.33 -0.22 -7.28
N ARG A 140 23.42 -0.98 -7.29
CA ARG A 140 23.36 -2.44 -7.38
C ARG A 140 23.08 -3.03 -6.00
N ALA A 141 21.85 -3.46 -5.77
CA ALA A 141 21.42 -3.96 -4.46
C ALA A 141 20.34 -5.05 -4.57
N GLU A 142 20.03 -5.69 -3.44
CA GLU A 142 18.86 -6.55 -3.30
C GLU A 142 17.68 -5.71 -2.81
N VAL A 143 16.68 -5.52 -3.68
CA VAL A 143 15.52 -4.67 -3.39
C VAL A 143 14.30 -5.54 -3.14
N TYR A 144 13.58 -5.23 -2.06
CA TYR A 144 12.30 -5.82 -1.72
C TYR A 144 11.23 -4.76 -1.65
N VAL A 145 10.01 -5.11 -2.06
CA VAL A 145 8.88 -4.18 -2.08
C VAL A 145 7.68 -4.84 -1.43
N VAL A 146 6.93 -4.06 -0.65
CA VAL A 146 5.72 -4.51 0.05
C VAL A 146 4.64 -3.45 -0.04
N ASP A 147 3.37 -3.85 0.02
CA ASP A 147 2.30 -2.87 0.19
C ASP A 147 2.38 -2.22 1.58
N THR A 148 2.14 -0.91 1.66
CA THR A 148 2.19 -0.19 2.94
C THR A 148 1.26 -0.77 3.98
N VAL A 149 0.14 -1.37 3.57
CA VAL A 149 -0.80 -2.00 4.52
C VAL A 149 -0.17 -3.23 5.19
N PHE A 150 0.55 -4.08 4.46
CA PHE A 150 1.17 -5.28 5.05
C PHE A 150 2.43 -4.95 5.84
N ALA A 151 3.15 -3.88 5.50
CA ALA A 151 4.20 -3.34 6.37
C ALA A 151 3.63 -2.91 7.73
N ALA A 152 2.49 -2.20 7.73
CA ALA A 152 1.83 -1.76 8.96
C ALA A 152 1.26 -2.93 9.78
N ILE A 153 0.60 -3.90 9.14
CA ILE A 153 0.09 -5.10 9.82
C ILE A 153 1.23 -5.91 10.42
N ALA A 154 2.33 -6.13 9.69
CA ALA A 154 3.51 -6.82 10.21
C ALA A 154 4.14 -6.10 11.41
N GLY A 155 4.23 -4.77 11.35
CA GLY A 155 4.71 -3.96 12.47
C GLY A 155 3.81 -4.04 13.69
N CYS A 156 2.49 -4.05 13.48
CA CYS A 156 1.49 -4.23 14.54
C CYS A 156 1.62 -5.62 15.20
N ALA A 157 1.84 -6.67 14.39
CA ALA A 157 2.00 -8.05 14.84
C ALA A 157 3.19 -8.25 15.80
N LEU A 158 4.24 -7.41 15.71
CA LEU A 158 5.39 -7.45 16.62
C LEU A 158 5.06 -7.06 18.07
N GLN A 159 3.90 -6.44 18.31
CA GLN A 159 3.48 -5.98 19.64
C GLN A 159 2.31 -6.79 20.22
N VAL A 160 1.87 -7.83 19.50
CA VAL A 160 0.85 -8.78 19.97
C VAL A 160 1.42 -9.65 21.09
N LYS A 161 0.62 -9.86 22.11
CA LYS A 161 0.90 -10.77 23.23
C LYS A 161 0.12 -12.08 23.10
N GLU A 162 -1.09 -12.01 22.56
CA GLU A 162 -1.97 -13.18 22.43
C GLU A 162 -2.56 -13.29 21.02
N PHE A 163 -2.14 -14.34 20.31
CA PHE A 163 -2.71 -14.72 19.02
C PHE A 163 -3.84 -15.75 19.20
N PRO A 164 -4.81 -15.84 18.27
CA PRO A 164 -4.99 -14.99 17.08
C PRO A 164 -5.36 -13.53 17.42
N ALA A 165 -4.90 -12.58 16.63
CA ALA A 165 -5.09 -11.15 16.88
C ALA A 165 -5.67 -10.41 15.67
N LEU A 166 -6.56 -9.45 15.92
CA LEU A 166 -7.05 -8.50 14.93
C LEU A 166 -6.14 -7.28 14.93
N LEU A 167 -5.50 -7.05 13.79
CA LEU A 167 -4.56 -5.97 13.56
C LEU A 167 -5.18 -5.00 12.55
N VAL A 168 -5.28 -3.72 12.90
CA VAL A 168 -5.94 -2.73 12.06
C VAL A 168 -5.03 -1.54 11.78
N ASN A 169 -4.74 -1.30 10.50
CA ASN A 169 -4.09 -0.07 10.04
C ASN A 169 -5.15 0.96 9.63
N PHE A 170 -5.22 2.07 10.34
CA PHE A 170 -6.05 3.24 10.03
C PHE A 170 -5.25 4.26 9.21
N GLY A 171 -4.99 3.92 7.94
CA GLY A 171 -4.29 4.78 6.99
C GLY A 171 -5.10 6.01 6.58
N ASN A 172 -4.46 6.96 5.89
CA ASN A 172 -5.12 8.17 5.39
C ASN A 172 -6.20 7.86 4.34
N SER A 173 -5.90 6.94 3.43
CA SER A 173 -6.82 6.54 2.36
C SER A 173 -7.64 5.31 2.75
N HIS A 174 -6.99 4.29 3.35
CA HIS A 174 -7.62 3.00 3.62
C HIS A 174 -7.49 2.58 5.08
N LEU A 175 -8.56 1.97 5.58
CA LEU A 175 -8.55 1.09 6.72
C LEU A 175 -8.28 -0.32 6.20
N THR A 176 -7.28 -0.99 6.75
CA THR A 176 -7.02 -2.41 6.47
C THR A 176 -7.00 -3.16 7.79
N ALA A 177 -7.84 -4.18 7.91
CA ALA A 177 -7.91 -5.05 9.07
C ALA A 177 -7.52 -6.48 8.66
N ALA A 178 -6.65 -7.12 9.44
CA ALA A 178 -6.24 -8.49 9.24
C ALA A 178 -6.36 -9.27 10.55
N ILE A 179 -6.92 -10.47 10.51
CA ILE A 179 -6.83 -11.44 11.61
C ILE A 179 -5.63 -12.32 11.35
N VAL A 180 -4.69 -12.38 12.28
CA VAL A 180 -3.40 -13.06 12.14
C VAL A 180 -3.24 -14.10 13.25
N ASP A 181 -2.73 -15.29 12.95
CA ASP A 181 -2.43 -16.34 13.93
C ASP A 181 -0.98 -16.27 14.47
N GLU A 182 -0.64 -17.17 15.38
CA GLU A 182 0.69 -17.25 16.02
C GLU A 182 1.84 -17.55 15.04
N ASP A 183 1.53 -18.13 13.88
CA ASP A 183 2.49 -18.41 12.81
C ASP A 183 2.62 -17.23 11.83
N TYR A 184 1.94 -16.11 12.11
CA TYR A 184 1.83 -14.92 11.27
C TYR A 184 1.11 -15.16 9.94
N ARG A 185 0.16 -16.09 9.91
CA ARG A 185 -0.72 -16.35 8.76
C ARG A 185 -1.98 -15.51 8.88
N ILE A 186 -2.36 -14.88 7.78
CA ILE A 186 -3.57 -14.06 7.69
C ILE A 186 -4.77 -14.99 7.49
N LYS A 187 -5.68 -15.01 8.48
CA LYS A 187 -6.92 -15.79 8.52
C LYS A 187 -8.10 -15.05 7.90
N ALA A 188 -8.09 -13.72 7.97
CA ALA A 188 -9.08 -12.87 7.34
C ALA A 188 -8.47 -11.52 6.98
N LEU A 189 -8.97 -10.88 5.93
CA LEU A 189 -8.56 -9.55 5.48
C LEU A 189 -9.77 -8.71 5.08
N LEU A 190 -9.78 -7.45 5.51
CA LEU A 190 -10.77 -6.43 5.14
C LEU A 190 -10.03 -5.17 4.72
N GLU A 191 -10.43 -4.56 3.60
CA GLU A 191 -9.95 -3.23 3.21
C GLU A 191 -11.14 -2.31 2.84
N HIS A 192 -11.14 -1.11 3.40
CA HIS A 192 -12.18 -0.10 3.21
C HIS A 192 -11.58 1.30 3.10
N HIS A 193 -12.27 2.26 2.49
CA HIS A 193 -11.86 3.67 2.49
C HIS A 193 -12.02 4.31 3.89
N THR A 194 -10.92 4.79 4.48
CA THR A 194 -10.94 5.55 5.75
C THR A 194 -11.84 6.78 5.68
N PRO A 195 -11.84 7.59 4.60
CA PRO A 195 -12.70 8.77 4.53
C PRO A 195 -14.20 8.43 4.58
N VAL A 196 -14.62 7.29 4.04
CA VAL A 196 -16.02 6.83 4.08
C VAL A 196 -16.40 6.48 5.52
N LEU A 197 -15.58 5.63 6.16
CA LEU A 197 -15.82 5.20 7.53
C LEU A 197 -15.76 6.35 8.54
N ARG A 198 -14.81 7.28 8.37
CA ARG A 198 -14.71 8.48 9.21
C ARG A 198 -15.96 9.35 9.15
N ARG A 199 -16.60 9.47 7.98
CA ARG A 199 -17.87 10.22 7.84
C ARG A 199 -19.04 9.53 8.56
N ARG A 200 -18.98 8.21 8.72
CA ARG A 200 -20.01 7.42 9.41
C ARG A 200 -19.85 7.41 10.92
N GLY A 201 -18.61 7.54 11.40
CA GLY A 201 -18.30 7.67 12.83
C GLY A 201 -17.77 6.39 13.46
N VAL A 202 -17.35 6.50 14.72
CA VAL A 202 -16.64 5.45 15.46
C VAL A 202 -17.52 4.23 15.74
N ASP A 203 -18.82 4.43 15.99
CA ASP A 203 -19.75 3.32 16.25
C ASP A 203 -19.92 2.41 15.02
N GLU A 204 -19.97 2.99 13.82
CA GLU A 204 -20.04 2.25 12.56
C GLU A 204 -18.72 1.51 12.27
N ILE A 205 -17.57 2.13 12.57
CA ILE A 205 -16.26 1.46 12.49
C ILE A 205 -16.21 0.25 13.42
N LYS A 206 -16.67 0.42 14.68
CA LYS A 206 -16.71 -0.65 15.67
C LYS A 206 -17.62 -1.79 15.20
N SER A 207 -18.84 -1.47 14.77
CA SER A 207 -19.80 -2.45 14.23
C SER A 207 -19.23 -3.22 13.03
N LEU A 208 -18.56 -2.52 12.10
CA LEU A 208 -17.90 -3.15 10.96
C LEU A 208 -16.82 -4.14 11.40
N LEU A 209 -15.93 -3.74 12.31
CA LEU A 209 -14.83 -4.59 12.80
C LEU A 209 -15.32 -5.78 13.61
N GLU A 210 -16.39 -5.62 14.41
CA GLU A 210 -17.02 -6.71 15.15
C GLU A 210 -17.70 -7.72 14.22
N ARG A 211 -18.40 -7.25 13.18
CA ARG A 211 -18.97 -8.13 12.14
C ARG A 211 -17.87 -8.81 11.32
N PHE A 212 -16.78 -8.10 11.06
CA PHE A 212 -15.61 -8.67 10.39
C PHE A 212 -15.05 -9.83 11.21
N GLU A 213 -14.83 -9.63 12.51
CA GLU A 213 -14.33 -10.65 13.42
C GLU A 213 -15.20 -11.91 13.47
N ARG A 214 -16.53 -11.74 13.48
CA ARG A 214 -17.49 -12.86 13.51
C ARG A 214 -17.69 -13.59 12.18
N GLY A 215 -17.04 -13.16 11.09
CA GLY A 215 -17.26 -13.77 9.77
C GLY A 215 -18.56 -13.36 9.08
N GLU A 216 -19.16 -12.23 9.47
CA GLU A 216 -20.50 -11.80 9.03
C GLU A 216 -20.50 -10.80 7.85
N LEU A 217 -19.32 -10.42 7.35
CA LEU A 217 -19.20 -9.49 6.22
C LEU A 217 -18.98 -10.24 4.91
N SER A 218 -19.88 -10.09 3.94
CA SER A 218 -19.58 -10.56 2.59
C SER A 218 -18.68 -9.57 1.83
N ASN A 219 -17.94 -10.07 0.85
CA ASN A 219 -17.16 -9.22 -0.04
C ASN A 219 -18.06 -8.24 -0.82
N GLU A 220 -19.24 -8.70 -1.24
CA GLU A 220 -20.24 -7.90 -1.96
C GLU A 220 -20.78 -6.76 -1.10
N TYR A 221 -20.97 -7.00 0.21
CA TYR A 221 -21.36 -5.96 1.15
C TYR A 221 -20.29 -4.86 1.16
N VAL A 222 -19.02 -5.21 1.39
CA VAL A 222 -17.93 -4.22 1.46
C VAL A 222 -17.77 -3.48 0.14
N LEU A 223 -17.87 -4.16 -1.01
CA LEU A 223 -17.78 -3.52 -2.33
C LEU A 223 -18.94 -2.55 -2.62
N SER A 224 -20.16 -2.91 -2.21
CA SER A 224 -21.33 -2.04 -2.36
C SER A 224 -21.30 -0.87 -1.38
N ASP A 225 -20.59 -1.02 -0.27
CA ASP A 225 -20.37 -0.02 0.77
C ASP A 225 -19.24 0.99 0.49
N GLU A 226 -18.82 1.08 -0.78
CA GLU A 226 -17.66 1.87 -1.23
C GLU A 226 -16.29 1.36 -0.74
N GLY A 227 -16.20 0.15 -0.18
CA GLY A 227 -14.95 -0.50 0.24
C GLY A 227 -14.18 -1.20 -0.90
N HIS A 228 -13.08 -1.88 -0.53
CA HIS A 228 -12.26 -2.66 -1.46
C HIS A 228 -12.62 -4.14 -1.45
N GLY A 229 -12.84 -4.72 -0.27
CA GLY A 229 -13.32 -6.09 -0.15
C GLY A 229 -13.11 -6.73 1.21
N CYS A 230 -13.61 -7.96 1.34
CA CYS A 230 -13.51 -8.81 2.52
C CYS A 230 -13.16 -10.24 2.12
N TYR A 231 -12.25 -10.88 2.85
CA TYR A 231 -11.80 -12.25 2.63
C TYR A 231 -11.70 -13.00 3.96
N TYR A 232 -12.15 -14.26 3.97
CA TYR A 232 -11.96 -15.20 5.08
C TYR A 232 -11.33 -16.48 4.53
N ASP A 233 -10.21 -16.88 5.13
CA ASP A 233 -9.70 -18.26 5.08
C ASP A 233 -10.37 -19.09 6.17
N GLU A 234 -10.40 -18.54 7.39
CA GLU A 234 -10.94 -19.18 8.58
C GLU A 234 -11.46 -18.12 9.57
N VAL A 235 -12.57 -18.40 10.23
CA VAL A 235 -13.07 -17.58 11.35
C VAL A 235 -12.50 -18.15 12.65
N VAL A 236 -11.73 -17.34 13.37
CA VAL A 236 -11.02 -17.73 14.58
C VAL A 236 -11.39 -16.82 15.75
N ASP A 237 -11.23 -17.32 16.98
CA ASP A 237 -11.49 -16.54 18.20
C ASP A 237 -10.34 -15.55 18.46
N VAL A 238 -10.63 -14.26 18.29
CA VAL A 238 -9.63 -13.18 18.42
C VAL A 238 -9.37 -12.87 19.89
N ARG A 239 -8.13 -13.08 20.31
CA ARG A 239 -7.67 -12.87 21.69
C ARG A 239 -7.19 -11.45 21.95
N GLU A 240 -6.61 -10.78 20.96
CA GLU A 240 -6.12 -9.41 21.08
C GLU A 240 -6.51 -8.54 19.87
N ARG A 241 -6.75 -7.25 20.12
CA ARG A 241 -7.13 -6.26 19.08
C ARG A 241 -6.21 -5.06 19.20
N LEU A 242 -5.43 -4.81 18.16
CA LEU A 242 -4.45 -3.72 18.13
C LEU A 242 -4.64 -2.87 16.86
N CYS A 243 -4.30 -1.60 16.96
CA CYS A 243 -4.33 -0.69 15.82
C CYS A 243 -3.06 0.14 15.67
N THR A 244 -2.87 0.67 14.46
CA THR A 244 -1.83 1.64 14.13
C THR A 244 -2.34 2.56 13.01
N GLY A 245 -1.58 3.58 12.66
CA GLY A 245 -1.88 4.48 11.55
C GLY A 245 -2.26 5.90 12.00
N PRO A 246 -2.15 6.89 11.10
CA PRO A 246 -2.41 8.30 11.42
C PRO A 246 -3.85 8.59 11.87
N ASN A 247 -4.79 7.67 11.60
CA ASN A 247 -6.18 7.77 12.03
C ASN A 247 -6.55 6.73 13.11
N ALA A 248 -5.58 6.20 13.85
CA ALA A 248 -5.82 5.20 14.91
C ALA A 248 -6.74 5.71 16.03
N HIS A 249 -6.83 7.04 16.22
CA HIS A 249 -7.83 7.67 17.11
C HIS A 249 -9.29 7.38 16.74
N LEU A 250 -9.57 6.91 15.51
CA LEU A 250 -10.90 6.43 15.09
C LEU A 250 -11.18 4.99 15.55
N SER A 251 -10.16 4.30 16.06
CA SER A 251 -10.25 2.91 16.49
C SER A 251 -10.81 2.80 17.91
N PRO A 252 -11.65 1.79 18.18
CA PRO A 252 -11.97 1.41 19.55
C PRO A 252 -10.87 0.57 20.22
N PHE A 253 -9.78 0.25 19.51
CA PHE A 253 -8.72 -0.66 19.97
C PHE A 253 -7.50 0.08 20.49
N LYS A 254 -6.67 -0.66 21.22
CA LYS A 254 -5.40 -0.13 21.74
C LYS A 254 -4.45 0.14 20.58
N GLU A 255 -3.95 1.38 20.50
CA GLU A 255 -2.88 1.74 19.57
C GLU A 255 -1.56 1.14 20.04
N VAL A 256 -0.81 0.57 19.09
CA VAL A 256 0.55 0.06 19.35
C VAL A 256 1.52 1.21 19.65
N GLY A 257 2.59 0.92 20.38
CA GLY A 257 3.58 1.94 20.71
C GLY A 257 4.43 2.35 19.50
N GLY A 258 4.68 3.64 19.37
CA GLY A 258 5.56 4.23 18.35
C GLY A 258 4.81 4.97 17.24
N ASP A 259 5.53 5.82 16.51
CA ASP A 259 4.99 6.49 15.33
C ASP A 259 4.58 5.45 14.25
N PRO A 260 3.45 5.62 13.55
CA PRO A 260 3.00 4.66 12.53
C PRO A 260 4.02 4.35 11.43
N MET A 261 4.86 5.32 11.04
CA MET A 261 5.93 5.09 10.06
C MET A 261 7.02 4.19 10.65
N VAL A 262 7.35 4.37 11.93
CA VAL A 262 8.29 3.49 12.65
C VAL A 262 7.72 2.09 12.77
N VAL A 263 6.43 1.95 13.09
CA VAL A 263 5.75 0.64 13.12
C VAL A 263 5.87 -0.07 11.77
N GLY A 264 5.57 0.62 10.67
CA GLY A 264 5.73 0.08 9.31
C GLY A 264 7.16 -0.32 8.98
N ASN A 265 8.15 0.49 9.35
CA ASN A 265 9.57 0.19 9.15
C ASN A 265 10.02 -1.06 9.93
N LEU A 266 9.58 -1.22 11.18
CA LEU A 266 9.84 -2.43 11.97
C LEU A 266 9.18 -3.66 11.34
N GLY A 267 7.96 -3.51 10.82
CA GLY A 267 7.28 -4.55 10.03
C GLY A 267 8.09 -4.98 8.82
N MET A 268 8.58 -4.04 8.01
CA MET A 268 9.45 -4.33 6.87
C MET A 268 10.72 -5.08 7.27
N MET A 269 11.37 -4.68 8.35
CA MET A 269 12.57 -5.36 8.87
C MET A 269 12.27 -6.80 9.32
N PHE A 270 11.12 -7.02 9.97
CA PHE A 270 10.66 -8.35 10.35
C PHE A 270 10.42 -9.25 9.12
N LEU A 271 9.68 -8.74 8.13
CA LEU A 271 9.41 -9.48 6.89
C LEU A 271 10.70 -9.81 6.14
N LEU A 272 11.64 -8.85 6.05
CA LEU A 272 12.92 -9.07 5.39
C LEU A 272 13.71 -10.19 6.09
N ARG A 273 13.81 -10.14 7.43
CA ARG A 273 14.50 -11.19 8.20
C ARG A 273 13.94 -12.57 7.89
N LYS A 274 12.62 -12.75 7.87
CA LYS A 274 11.99 -14.04 7.54
C LYS A 274 12.27 -14.55 6.12
N LYS A 275 12.65 -13.67 5.18
CA LYS A 275 12.98 -14.07 3.79
C LYS A 275 14.44 -14.35 3.52
N VAL A 276 15.33 -13.68 4.24
CA VAL A 276 16.78 -13.77 4.00
C VAL A 276 17.47 -14.77 4.92
N THR A 277 16.78 -15.25 5.96
CA THR A 277 17.21 -16.37 6.83
C THR A 277 16.58 -17.68 6.38
#